data_AF-A0A9D5LFX9-F1
#
_entry.id   AF-A0A9D5LFX9-F1
#
_cell.length_a   1.000
_cell.length_b   1.000
_cell.length_c   1.000
_cell.angle_alpha   90.00
_cell.angle_beta   90.00
_cell.angle_gamma   90.00
#
_symmetry.space_group_name_H-M   'P 1'
#
loop_
_entity.id
_entity.type
_entity.pdbx_description
1 polymer ?
#
loop_
_entity_poly.entity_id
_entity_poly.type
_entity_poly.pdbx_seq_one_letter_code
_entity_poly.pdbx_strand_id
1 'polypeptide(L)'
;MATLKAVVRKQRADGFYAVYIRIVHRSRMGYIKTNKIVDAAHITKTGEITDSVVNEYCSYIIQEYSDRLNRTDVTLWDVKEVIEHLTTVDEEVSFSKYERNYISRMEKNGHARTAKNYMKGQKEKAFSPLLSDTPKIILH
;
A
#
# COMPACT_ATOMS: atom_id res chain seq x y z
N MET A 1 13.05 11.91 12.34
CA MET A 1 11.85 11.07 12.24
C MET A 1 11.37 11.08 10.80
N ALA A 2 11.30 9.92 10.15
CA ALA A 2 10.74 9.84 8.80
C ALA A 2 9.21 10.02 8.87
N THR A 3 8.63 10.64 7.84
CA THR A 3 7.16 10.77 7.74
C THR A 3 6.63 9.83 6.67
N LEU A 4 5.51 9.18 6.98
CA LEU A 4 4.85 8.19 6.13
C LEU A 4 3.46 8.68 5.76
N LYS A 5 3.09 8.64 4.48
CA LYS A 5 1.73 9.01 4.02
C LYS A 5 1.29 8.12 2.86
N ALA A 6 0.05 7.66 2.91
CA ALA A 6 -0.61 7.00 1.78
C ALA A 6 -0.91 8.02 0.67
N VAL A 7 -0.52 7.72 -0.56
CA VAL A 7 -0.72 8.60 -1.71
C VAL A 7 -1.05 7.80 -2.95
N VAL A 8 -1.79 8.42 -3.86
CA VAL A 8 -1.90 7.97 -5.25
C VAL A 8 -0.94 8.76 -6.15
N ARG A 9 -0.56 8.18 -7.29
CA ARG A 9 0.24 8.88 -8.32
C ARG A 9 -0.56 9.00 -9.62
N LYS A 10 0.12 9.08 -10.77
CA LYS A 10 -0.54 9.24 -12.07
C LYS A 10 -1.54 8.10 -12.31
N GLN A 11 -2.71 8.47 -12.84
CA GLN A 11 -3.70 7.50 -13.32
C GLN A 11 -3.08 6.59 -14.38
N ARG A 12 -3.37 5.30 -14.29
CA ARG A 12 -2.98 4.30 -15.28
C ARG A 12 -3.90 4.39 -16.49
N ALA A 13 -3.51 3.74 -17.59
CA ALA A 13 -4.29 3.70 -18.83
C ALA A 13 -5.69 3.05 -18.65
N ASP A 14 -5.84 2.17 -17.66
CA ASP A 14 -7.09 1.49 -17.31
C ASP A 14 -8.04 2.34 -16.44
N GLY A 15 -7.67 3.58 -16.12
CA GLY A 15 -8.49 4.49 -15.31
C GLY A 15 -8.33 4.35 -13.79
N PHE A 16 -7.50 3.42 -13.31
CA PHE A 16 -7.23 3.24 -11.89
C PHE A 16 -5.93 3.93 -11.44
N TYR A 17 -5.82 4.13 -10.13
CA TYR A 17 -4.68 4.74 -9.47
C TYR A 17 -3.98 3.71 -8.59
N ALA A 18 -2.67 3.54 -8.77
CA ALA A 18 -1.86 2.73 -7.87
C ALA A 18 -1.59 3.49 -6.57
N VAL A 19 -1.69 2.78 -5.44
CA VAL A 19 -1.47 3.33 -4.10
C VAL A 19 -0.03 3.07 -3.65
N TYR A 20 0.58 4.09 -3.08
CA TYR A 20 1.95 4.08 -2.57
C TYR A 20 1.97 4.55 -1.11
N ILE A 21 2.95 4.05 -0.35
CA ILE A 21 3.37 4.70 0.89
C ILE A 21 4.54 5.62 0.55
N ARG A 22 4.31 6.92 0.66
CA ARG A 22 5.36 7.94 0.53
C ARG A 22 6.12 8.03 1.84
N ILE A 23 7.43 7.94 1.76
CA ILE A 23 8.36 8.16 2.85
C ILE A 23 9.07 9.48 2.59
N VAL A 24 9.14 10.36 3.60
CA VAL A 24 10.03 11.52 3.58
C VAL A 24 11.01 11.39 4.73
N HIS A 25 12.29 11.27 4.39
CA HIS A 25 13.39 11.16 5.34
C HIS A 25 14.49 12.12 4.91
N ARG A 26 15.00 12.93 5.85
CA ARG A 26 16.06 13.94 5.59
C ARG A 26 15.78 14.82 4.35
N SER A 27 14.54 15.30 4.23
CA SER A 27 14.04 16.12 3.10
C SER A 27 14.06 15.44 1.72
N ARG A 28 14.35 14.13 1.65
CA ARG A 28 14.26 13.33 0.44
C ARG A 28 13.01 12.47 0.49
N MET A 29 12.34 12.37 -0.65
CA MET A 29 11.12 11.58 -0.81
C MET A 29 11.42 10.25 -1.49
N GLY A 30 10.76 9.21 -1.03
CA GLY A 30 10.79 7.87 -1.59
C GLY A 30 9.39 7.24 -1.53
N TYR A 31 9.20 6.14 -2.26
CA TYR A 31 7.88 5.53 -2.42
C TYR A 31 7.99 4.01 -2.37
N ILE A 32 7.17 3.38 -1.52
CA ILE A 32 6.95 1.94 -1.55
C ILE A 32 5.61 1.69 -2.24
N LYS A 33 5.64 0.94 -3.34
CA LYS A 33 4.43 0.57 -4.08
C LYS A 33 3.66 -0.49 -3.30
N THR A 34 2.35 -0.32 -3.18
CA THR A 34 1.46 -1.33 -2.59
C THR A 34 0.78 -2.16 -3.66
N ASN A 35 0.07 -3.21 -3.26
CA ASN A 35 -0.81 -3.98 -4.14
C ASN A 35 -2.22 -3.39 -4.28
N LYS A 36 -2.51 -2.24 -3.64
CA LYS A 36 -3.83 -1.61 -3.69
C LYS A 36 -3.95 -0.66 -4.88
N ILE A 37 -5.15 -0.65 -5.44
CA ILE A 37 -5.58 0.28 -6.48
C ILE A 37 -6.90 0.90 -6.09
N VAL A 38 -7.10 2.14 -6.50
CA VAL A 38 -8.30 2.93 -6.22
C VAL A 38 -8.81 3.49 -7.55
N ASP A 39 -10.12 3.55 -7.73
CA ASP A 39 -10.71 4.21 -8.89
C ASP A 39 -10.71 5.74 -8.71
N ALA A 40 -11.04 6.49 -9.76
CA ALA A 40 -11.10 7.95 -9.66
C ALA A 40 -12.23 8.45 -8.73
N ALA A 41 -13.26 7.66 -8.47
CA ALA A 41 -14.40 8.06 -7.64
C ALA A 41 -14.03 8.09 -6.14
N HIS A 42 -13.07 7.27 -5.74
CA HIS A 42 -12.59 7.18 -4.36
C HIS A 42 -11.30 7.99 -4.10
N ILE A 43 -11.07 9.03 -4.91
CA ILE A 43 -9.96 9.97 -4.76
C ILE A 43 -10.54 11.39 -4.74
N THR A 44 -10.19 12.16 -3.72
CA THR A 44 -10.57 13.57 -3.65
C THR A 44 -9.85 14.38 -4.73
N LYS A 45 -10.36 15.57 -5.04
CA LYS A 45 -9.65 16.53 -5.91
C LYS A 45 -8.24 16.90 -5.39
N THR A 46 -8.01 16.73 -4.08
CA THR A 46 -6.72 16.98 -3.42
C THR A 46 -5.79 15.76 -3.43
N GLY A 47 -6.22 14.63 -4.00
CA GLY A 47 -5.43 13.40 -4.12
C GLY A 47 -5.45 12.52 -2.86
N GLU A 48 -6.41 12.74 -1.96
CA GLU A 48 -6.60 11.91 -0.77
C GLU A 48 -7.49 10.71 -1.09
N ILE A 49 -7.13 9.56 -0.53
CA ILE A 49 -7.87 8.31 -0.74
C ILE A 49 -9.09 8.32 0.20
N THR A 50 -10.28 8.08 -0.33
CA THR A 50 -11.53 8.02 0.45
C THR A 50 -12.07 6.60 0.60
N ASP A 51 -11.55 5.63 -0.17
CA ASP A 51 -11.87 4.21 0.00
C ASP A 51 -11.46 3.76 1.41
N SER A 52 -12.46 3.39 2.22
CA SER A 52 -12.26 3.03 3.62
C SER A 52 -11.36 1.81 3.79
N VAL A 53 -11.46 0.83 2.89
CA VAL A 53 -10.69 -0.41 3.00
C VAL A 53 -9.24 -0.20 2.58
N VAL A 54 -9.00 0.64 1.58
CA VAL A 54 -7.65 1.03 1.20
C VAL A 54 -7.02 1.90 2.29
N ASN A 55 -7.79 2.81 2.91
CA ASN A 55 -7.31 3.61 4.04
C ASN A 55 -6.93 2.74 5.24
N GLU A 56 -7.77 1.79 5.64
CA GLU A 56 -7.45 0.87 6.74
C GLU A 56 -6.18 0.06 6.46
N TYR A 57 -6.05 -0.46 5.23
CA TYR A 57 -4.84 -1.14 4.79
C TYR A 57 -3.60 -0.24 4.87
N CYS A 58 -3.70 0.99 4.38
CA CYS A 58 -2.59 1.93 4.40
C CYS A 58 -2.21 2.31 5.84
N SER A 59 -3.18 2.55 6.71
CA SER A 59 -2.95 2.82 8.13
C SER A 59 -2.21 1.67 8.81
N TYR A 60 -2.62 0.42 8.55
CA TYR A 60 -1.93 -0.77 9.07
C TYR A 60 -0.46 -0.83 8.62
N ILE A 61 -0.19 -0.68 7.32
CA ILE A 61 1.18 -0.72 6.79
C ILE A 61 2.03 0.44 7.32
N ILE A 62 1.47 1.65 7.40
CA ILE A 62 2.16 2.81 7.96
C ILE A 62 2.53 2.57 9.44
N GLN A 63 1.64 1.97 10.22
CA GLN A 63 1.92 1.63 11.61
C GLN A 63 3.06 0.61 11.71
N GLU A 64 3.02 -0.47 10.95
CA GLU A 64 4.09 -1.48 10.91
C GLU A 64 5.45 -0.87 10.54
N TYR A 65 5.49 0.00 9.52
CA TYR A 65 6.71 0.71 9.16
C TYR A 65 7.16 1.70 10.23
N SER A 66 6.24 2.41 10.87
CA SER A 66 6.57 3.33 11.96
C SER A 66 7.20 2.58 13.13
N ASP A 67 6.65 1.42 13.50
CA ASP A 67 7.18 0.58 14.57
C ASP A 67 8.58 0.05 14.26
N ARG A 68 8.86 -0.32 13.01
CA ARG A 68 10.21 -0.72 12.57
C ARG A 68 11.19 0.46 12.65
N LEU A 69 10.83 1.62 12.13
CA LEU A 69 11.70 2.81 12.17
C LEU A 69 11.95 3.30 13.58
N ASN A 70 11.00 3.13 14.51
CA ASN A 70 11.16 3.51 15.90
C ASN A 70 12.14 2.59 16.67
N ARG A 71 12.39 1.37 16.16
CA ARG A 71 13.30 0.39 16.78
C ARG A 71 14.71 0.40 16.18
N THR A 72 14.92 1.18 15.13
CA THR A 72 16.18 1.22 14.36
C THR A 72 16.72 2.64 14.34
N ASP A 73 18.01 2.84 14.64
CA ASP A 73 18.64 4.14 14.43
C ASP A 73 18.89 4.37 12.94
N VAL A 74 18.00 5.15 12.32
CA VAL A 74 18.05 5.51 10.90
C VAL A 74 18.62 6.92 10.66
N THR A 75 19.27 7.51 11.67
CA THR A 75 19.69 8.92 11.64
C THR A 75 20.64 9.21 10.49
N LEU A 76 21.59 8.31 10.22
CA LEU A 76 22.59 8.47 9.17
C LEU A 76 22.16 7.94 7.81
N TRP A 77 21.04 7.22 7.75
CA TRP A 77 20.58 6.60 6.53
C TRP A 77 19.97 7.60 5.55
N ASP A 78 20.15 7.35 4.27
CA ASP A 78 19.39 7.99 3.21
C ASP A 78 17.98 7.37 3.05
N VAL A 79 17.16 7.96 2.17
CA VAL A 79 15.79 7.46 1.96
C VAL A 79 15.76 6.07 1.30
N LYS A 80 16.79 5.70 0.55
CA LYS A 80 16.89 4.40 -0.13
C LYS A 80 17.22 3.31 0.88
N GLU A 81 18.17 3.53 1.78
CA GLU A 81 18.50 2.63 2.88
C GLU A 81 17.30 2.44 3.83
N VAL A 82 16.54 3.51 4.10
CA VAL A 82 15.28 3.40 4.85
C VAL A 82 14.25 2.53 4.12
N ILE A 83 14.05 2.74 2.81
CA ILE A 83 13.15 1.91 2.01
C ILE A 83 13.62 0.46 2.00
N GLU A 84 14.91 0.24 1.80
CA GLU A 84 15.52 -1.08 1.82
C GLU A 84 15.24 -1.73 3.16
N HIS A 85 15.54 -1.12 4.30
CA HIS A 85 15.22 -1.69 5.60
C HIS A 85 13.72 -2.00 5.82
N LEU A 86 12.83 -1.13 5.36
CA LEU A 86 11.38 -1.36 5.45
C LEU A 86 10.88 -2.49 4.54
N THR A 87 11.67 -2.85 3.53
CA THR A 87 11.35 -3.89 2.54
C THR A 87 12.23 -5.14 2.66
N THR A 88 13.32 -5.07 3.43
CA THR A 88 14.31 -6.14 3.65
C THR A 88 13.93 -6.89 4.91
N VAL A 89 13.83 -8.20 4.78
CA VAL A 89 13.22 -9.09 5.78
C VAL A 89 11.73 -8.82 5.93
N ASP A 90 10.97 -9.22 4.90
CA ASP A 90 9.74 -9.97 5.09
C ASP A 90 9.14 -10.49 3.77
N GLU A 91 9.54 -11.69 3.35
CA GLU A 91 8.57 -12.60 2.72
C GLU A 91 7.43 -12.97 3.72
N GLU A 92 7.59 -12.63 5.01
CA GLU A 92 6.64 -12.87 6.11
C GLU A 92 5.72 -11.67 6.48
N VAL A 93 5.84 -10.49 5.83
CA VAL A 93 4.67 -9.63 5.51
C VAL A 93 3.95 -10.27 4.32
N SER A 94 3.79 -11.58 4.42
CA SER A 94 2.81 -12.35 3.71
C SER A 94 1.48 -11.67 4.03
N PHE A 95 0.95 -11.03 3.00
CA PHE A 95 -0.39 -10.49 2.81
C PHE A 95 -1.50 -11.27 3.58
N SER A 96 -1.27 -12.55 3.87
CA SER A 96 -2.03 -13.37 4.81
C SER A 96 -2.25 -12.75 6.21
N LYS A 97 -1.34 -11.98 6.82
CA LYS A 97 -1.57 -11.50 8.22
C LYS A 97 -2.62 -10.39 8.28
N TYR A 98 -2.50 -9.36 7.45
CA TYR A 98 -3.55 -8.33 7.34
C TYR A 98 -4.84 -8.95 6.82
N GLU A 99 -4.81 -9.75 5.75
CA GLU A 99 -6.04 -10.31 5.16
C GLU A 99 -6.74 -11.28 6.12
N ARG A 100 -6.00 -12.15 6.84
CA ARG A 100 -6.58 -13.02 7.90
C ARG A 100 -7.15 -12.21 9.05
N ASN A 101 -6.44 -11.19 9.53
CA ASN A 101 -6.92 -10.34 10.61
C ASN A 101 -8.14 -9.51 10.19
N TYR A 102 -8.14 -8.99 8.97
CA TYR A 102 -9.23 -8.19 8.40
C TYR A 102 -10.48 -9.04 8.16
N ILE A 103 -10.35 -10.23 7.57
CA ILE A 103 -11.45 -11.18 7.41
C ILE A 103 -11.99 -11.62 8.77
N SER A 104 -11.12 -12.00 9.72
CA SER A 104 -11.53 -12.41 11.07
C SER A 104 -12.27 -11.29 11.82
N ARG A 105 -11.84 -10.03 11.66
CA ARG A 105 -12.53 -8.86 12.25
C ARG A 105 -13.89 -8.61 11.60
N MET A 106 -13.99 -8.68 10.27
CA MET A 106 -15.26 -8.51 9.58
C MET A 106 -16.27 -9.62 9.90
N GLU A 107 -15.81 -10.86 10.06
CA GLU A 107 -16.65 -11.99 10.48
C GLU A 107 -17.14 -11.83 11.92
N LYS A 108 -16.26 -11.43 12.84
CA LYS A 108 -16.61 -11.16 14.25
C LYS A 108 -17.57 -9.98 14.44
N ASN A 109 -17.49 -8.98 13.56
CA ASN A 109 -18.37 -7.79 13.61
C ASN A 109 -19.70 -8.00 12.84
N GLY A 110 -20.02 -9.20 12.38
CA GLY A 110 -21.29 -9.51 11.71
C GLY A 110 -21.37 -9.09 10.23
N HIS A 111 -20.26 -8.66 9.62
CA HIS A 111 -20.19 -8.17 8.23
C HIS A 111 -19.60 -9.20 7.25
N ALA A 112 -19.91 -10.48 7.44
CA ALA A 112 -19.41 -11.59 6.61
C ALA A 112 -19.70 -11.43 5.10
N ARG A 113 -20.78 -10.72 4.74
CA ARG A 113 -21.18 -10.45 3.35
C ARG A 113 -20.27 -9.40 2.68
N THR A 114 -19.83 -8.39 3.43
CA THR A 114 -18.85 -7.37 2.98
C THR A 114 -17.46 -7.98 2.83
N ALA A 115 -17.08 -8.90 3.73
CA ALA A 115 -15.83 -9.66 3.63
C ALA A 115 -15.72 -10.48 2.33
N LYS A 116 -16.80 -11.20 1.97
CA LYS A 116 -16.89 -11.95 0.72
C LYS A 116 -16.85 -11.05 -0.51
N ASN A 117 -17.50 -9.88 -0.47
CA ASN A 117 -17.47 -8.91 -1.57
C ASN A 117 -16.08 -8.26 -1.73
N TYR A 118 -15.38 -7.97 -0.64
CA TYR A 118 -14.00 -7.48 -0.65
C TYR A 118 -13.05 -8.51 -1.28
N MET A 119 -13.12 -9.78 -0.87
CA MET A 119 -12.34 -10.85 -1.48
C MET A 119 -12.67 -11.04 -2.97
N LYS A 120 -13.94 -10.94 -3.37
CA LYS A 120 -14.36 -11.07 -4.76
C LYS A 120 -13.86 -9.89 -5.62
N GLY A 121 -13.97 -8.65 -5.13
CA GLY A 121 -13.48 -7.45 -5.82
C GLY A 121 -11.95 -7.41 -5.95
N GLN A 122 -11.21 -7.90 -4.96
CA GLN A 122 -9.75 -8.08 -5.05
C GLN A 122 -9.37 -9.10 -6.13
N LYS A 123 -10.13 -10.21 -6.26
CA LYS A 123 -9.91 -11.22 -7.31
C LYS A 123 -10.30 -10.73 -8.70
N GLU A 124 -11.43 -10.03 -8.86
CA GLU A 124 -11.87 -9.47 -10.15
C GLU A 124 -10.91 -8.37 -10.66
N LYS A 125 -10.40 -7.51 -9.77
CA LYS A 125 -9.40 -6.49 -10.13
C LYS A 125 -8.02 -7.08 -10.46
N ALA A 126 -7.70 -8.28 -9.97
CA ALA A 126 -6.48 -9.00 -10.31
C ALA A 126 -6.59 -9.81 -11.63
N PHE A 127 -7.80 -10.01 -12.17
CA PHE A 127 -8.05 -10.88 -13.32
C PHE A 127 -8.37 -10.14 -14.63
N SER A 128 -8.32 -8.80 -14.65
CA SER A 128 -8.35 -7.99 -15.88
C SER A 128 -6.91 -7.65 -16.28
N PRO A 129 -6.50 -7.91 -17.54
CA PRO A 129 -5.67 -9.04 -17.93
C PRO A 129 -4.16 -8.80 -17.75
N LEU A 130 -3.48 -9.81 -17.20
CA LEU A 130 -2.10 -10.17 -17.54
C LEU A 130 -2.02 -10.53 -19.03
N LEU A 131 -1.97 -9.55 -19.93
CA LEU A 131 -1.48 -9.75 -21.30
C LEU A 131 -0.70 -8.48 -21.72
N SER A 132 0.58 -8.72 -22.05
CA SER A 132 1.60 -7.83 -22.63
C SER A 132 1.99 -6.60 -21.80
N ASP A 133 3.07 -6.70 -21.02
CA ASP A 133 4.37 -6.20 -21.50
C ASP A 133 5.49 -6.45 -20.49
N THR A 134 6.62 -6.89 -21.04
CA THR A 134 7.88 -7.17 -20.37
C THR A 134 8.46 -5.93 -19.66
N PRO A 135 9.22 -6.10 -18.57
CA PRO A 135 9.75 -4.97 -17.82
C PRO A 135 10.85 -4.24 -18.61
N LYS A 136 10.57 -3.01 -19.05
CA LYS A 136 11.63 -2.05 -19.41
C LYS A 136 12.07 -1.28 -18.17
N ILE A 137 13.32 -1.52 -17.77
CA ILE A 137 14.08 -0.72 -16.82
C ILE A 137 14.18 0.70 -17.39
N ILE A 138 13.68 1.71 -16.66
CA ILE A 138 13.98 3.12 -16.95
C ILE A 138 14.85 3.63 -15.80
N LEU A 139 16.14 3.76 -16.10
CA LEU A 139 17.09 4.57 -15.34
C LEU A 139 16.90 6.02 -15.77
N HIS A 140 16.77 6.92 -14.80
CA HIS A 140 17.06 8.34 -14.95
C HIS A 140 18.09 8.73 -13.90
#